data_AF-G2D9Z1-F1
#
_entry.id   AF-G2D9Z1-F1
#
_cell.length_a   1.000
_cell.length_b   1.000
_cell.length_c   1.000
_cell.angle_alpha   90.00
_cell.angle_beta   90.00
_cell.angle_gamma   90.00
#
_symmetry.space_group_name_H-M   'P 1'
#
loop_
_entity.id
_entity.type
_entity.pdbx_description
1 polymer ?
#
loop_
_entity_poly.entity_id
_entity_poly.type
_entity_poly.pdbx_seq_one_letter_code
_entity_poly.pdbx_strand_id
1 'polypeptide(L)' 'MDNGKATSAGEYEGEALNWDIRASEAQWKKWLAKPPGMMGLGVAFTSRKMRFEVGDYASMLKDPRMAGPFIKSFSVMGRV' A
#
# COMPACT_ATOMS: atom_id res chain seq x y z
N MET A 1 5.30 4.47 -12.35
CA MET A 1 4.48 5.69 -12.22
C MET A 1 5.09 6.75 -13.10
N ASP A 2 4.37 7.22 -14.10
CA ASP A 2 4.76 8.42 -14.86
C ASP A 2 3.73 9.50 -14.58
N ASN A 3 4.18 10.65 -14.09
CA ASN A 3 3.35 11.80 -13.73
C ASN A 3 2.12 11.49 -12.83
N GLY A 4 2.27 10.59 -11.85
CA GLY A 4 1.21 10.20 -10.90
C GLY A 4 0.16 9.23 -11.44
N LYS A 5 0.35 8.68 -12.65
CA LYS A 5 -0.53 7.66 -13.24
C LYS A 5 0.08 6.27 -13.07
N ALA A 6 -0.78 5.29 -12.75
CA ALA A 6 -0.43 3.88 -12.84
C ALA A 6 -0.25 3.54 -14.33
N THR A 7 0.99 3.25 -14.73
CA THR A 7 1.38 2.98 -16.13
C THR A 7 1.24 1.49 -16.49
N SER A 8 1.14 0.62 -15.50
CA SER A 8 0.96 -0.83 -15.65
C SER A 8 0.24 -1.41 -14.42
N ALA A 9 -0.50 -2.49 -14.63
CA ALA A 9 -1.04 -3.37 -13.59
C ALA A 9 -0.92 -4.80 -14.13
N GLY A 10 -0.36 -5.72 -13.34
CA GLY A 10 -0.09 -7.09 -13.74
C GLY A 10 0.27 -7.96 -12.54
N GLU A 11 0.40 -9.27 -12.76
CA GLU A 11 0.95 -10.18 -11.76
C GLU A 11 2.44 -9.87 -11.55
N TYR A 12 2.94 -10.07 -10.34
CA TYR A 12 4.34 -9.78 -10.02
C TYR A 12 5.26 -10.83 -10.67
N GLU A 13 6.07 -10.42 -11.66
CA GLU A 13 6.99 -11.30 -12.41
C GLU A 13 8.45 -11.21 -11.94
N GLY A 14 8.71 -10.71 -10.72
CA GLY A 14 10.08 -10.60 -10.18
C GLY A 14 10.81 -9.30 -10.56
N GLU A 15 10.08 -8.29 -11.00
CA GLU A 15 10.61 -6.96 -11.29
C GLU A 15 11.20 -6.25 -10.06
N ALA A 16 12.17 -5.36 -10.27
CA ALA A 16 12.73 -4.55 -9.19
C ALA A 16 11.67 -3.55 -8.69
N LEU A 17 11.06 -3.86 -7.54
CA LEU A 17 10.08 -2.98 -6.93
C LEU A 17 10.76 -1.89 -6.10
N ASN A 18 10.34 -0.64 -6.28
CA ASN A 18 10.74 0.41 -5.36
C ASN A 18 10.19 0.12 -3.96
N TRP A 19 8.95 -0.38 -3.85
CA TRP A 19 8.30 -0.85 -2.61
C TRP A 19 7.58 -2.18 -2.84
N ASP A 20 7.80 -3.16 -1.96
CA ASP A 20 7.10 -4.46 -1.94
C ASP A 20 6.30 -4.54 -0.63
N ILE A 21 4.97 -4.52 -0.76
CA ILE A 21 4.04 -4.52 0.37
C ILE A 21 3.25 -5.82 0.35
N ARG A 22 3.36 -6.59 1.42
CA ARG A 22 2.72 -7.90 1.54
C ARG A 22 1.71 -7.92 2.68
N ALA A 23 0.58 -8.56 2.41
CA ALA A 23 -0.45 -8.88 3.39
C ALA A 23 -1.14 -10.18 2.95
N SER A 24 -1.89 -10.81 3.86
CA SER A 24 -2.69 -11.98 3.49
C SER A 24 -3.82 -11.58 2.54
N GLU A 25 -4.25 -12.51 1.69
CA GLU A 25 -5.39 -12.28 0.78
C GLU A 25 -6.65 -11.82 1.52
N ALA A 26 -6.94 -12.41 2.70
CA ALA A 26 -8.05 -12.01 3.54
C ALA A 26 -7.93 -10.55 4.03
N GLN A 27 -6.70 -10.08 4.28
CA GLN A 27 -6.45 -8.70 4.68
C GLN A 27 -6.65 -7.74 3.49
N TRP A 28 -6.18 -8.10 2.30
CA TRP A 28 -6.44 -7.35 1.06
C TRP A 28 -7.93 -7.24 0.77
N LYS A 29 -8.68 -8.35 0.85
CA LYS A 29 -10.15 -8.36 0.71
C LYS A 29 -10.85 -7.42 1.69
N LYS A 30 -10.38 -7.34 2.95
CA LYS A 30 -10.92 -6.40 3.94
C LYS A 30 -10.69 -4.95 3.55
N TRP A 31 -9.50 -4.62 3.05
CA TRP A 31 -9.18 -3.25 2.63
C TRP A 31 -9.89 -2.85 1.33
N LEU A 32 -10.13 -3.80 0.42
CA LEU A 32 -10.97 -3.58 -0.75
C LEU A 32 -12.41 -3.26 -0.34
N ALA A 33 -13.01 -4.04 0.57
CA ALA A 33 -14.37 -3.81 1.04
C ALA A 33 -14.50 -2.55 1.91
N LYS A 34 -13.48 -2.23 2.71
CA LYS A 34 -13.44 -1.06 3.58
C LYS A 34 -12.02 -0.50 3.66
N PRO A 35 -11.70 0.53 2.84
CA PRO A 35 -10.38 1.14 2.83
C PRO A 35 -9.92 1.59 4.23
N PRO A 36 -8.71 1.21 4.66
CA PRO A 36 -8.17 1.68 5.93
C PRO A 36 -7.73 3.14 5.82
N GLY A 37 -7.95 3.90 6.90
CA GLY A 37 -7.27 5.18 7.10
C GLY A 37 -5.86 4.99 7.67
N MET A 38 -5.17 6.11 7.92
CA MET A 38 -3.79 6.13 8.46
C MET A 38 -3.63 5.28 9.74
N MET A 39 -4.56 5.40 10.68
CA MET A 39 -4.54 4.61 11.92
C MET A 39 -4.68 3.10 11.66
N GLY A 40 -5.54 2.70 10.71
CA GLY A 40 -5.75 1.30 10.36
C GLY A 40 -4.51 0.68 9.71
N LEU A 41 -3.82 1.43 8.86
CA LEU A 41 -2.54 1.01 8.28
C LEU A 41 -1.43 0.92 9.33
N GLY A 42 -1.37 1.87 10.27
CA GLY A 42 -0.45 1.83 11.41
C GLY A 42 -0.60 0.55 12.24
N VAL A 43 -1.84 0.19 12.60
CA VAL A 43 -2.12 -1.06 13.33
C VAL A 43 -1.75 -2.28 12.50
N ALA A 44 -2.01 -2.29 11.19
CA ALA A 44 -1.67 -3.41 10.34
C ALA A 44 -0.15 -3.62 10.24
N PHE A 45 0.62 -2.53 10.17
CA PHE A 45 2.08 -2.59 10.16
C PHE A 45 2.64 -3.13 11.48
N THR A 46 2.26 -2.53 12.62
CA THR A 46 2.78 -2.95 13.93
C THR A 46 2.35 -4.36 14.33
N SER A 47 1.16 -4.80 13.88
CA SER A 47 0.68 -6.18 14.09
C SER A 47 1.17 -7.19 13.05
N ARG A 48 2.08 -6.80 12.14
CA ARG A 48 2.62 -7.64 11.05
C ARG A 48 1.58 -8.21 10.07
N LYS A 49 0.39 -7.61 10.02
CA LYS A 49 -0.65 -7.86 8.99
C LYS A 49 -0.32 -7.20 7.67
N MET A 50 0.53 -6.17 7.71
CA MET A 50 1.17 -5.53 6.56
C MET A 50 2.68 -5.58 6.77
N ARG A 51 3.42 -6.02 5.76
CA ARG A 51 4.87 -6.09 5.77
C ARG A 51 5.44 -5.35 4.56
N PHE A 52 6.57 -4.70 4.76
CA PHE A 52 7.35 -4.09 3.69
C PHE A 52 8.57 -4.99 3.50
N GLU A 53 8.61 -5.75 2.41
CA GLU A 53 9.79 -6.55 2.04
C GLU A 53 10.84 -5.67 1.33
N VAL A 54 10.37 -4.63 0.62
CA VAL A 54 11.22 -3.60 0.02
C VAL A 54 10.63 -2.23 0.36
N GLY A 55 11.51 -1.29 0.74
CA GLY A 55 11.12 0.06 1.17
C GLY A 55 10.97 0.20 2.69
N ASP A 56 10.90 1.44 3.16
CA ASP A 56 10.77 1.79 4.58
C ASP A 56 9.42 2.47 4.84
N TYR A 57 8.52 1.74 5.50
CA TYR A 57 7.20 2.23 5.90
C TYR A 57 7.27 3.48 6.78
N ALA A 58 8.19 3.51 7.74
CA ALA A 58 8.29 4.61 8.69
C ALA A 58 8.79 5.89 8.00
N SER A 59 9.77 5.78 7.12
CA SER A 59 10.25 6.91 6.31
C SER A 59 9.21 7.37 5.30
N MET A 60 8.47 6.45 4.68
CA MET A 60 7.36 6.77 3.77
C MET A 60 6.24 7.55 4.47
N LEU A 61 5.86 7.16 5.69
CA LEU A 61 4.85 7.88 6.45
C LEU A 61 5.30 9.26 6.94
N LYS A 62 6.61 9.46 7.13
CA LYS A 62 7.18 10.75 7.55
C LYS A 62 7.25 11.76 6.40
N ASP A 63 7.25 11.32 5.14
CA ASP A 63 7.19 12.22 3.99
C ASP A 63 5.73 12.52 3.63
N PRO A 64 5.23 13.75 3.88
CA PRO A 64 3.85 14.11 3.58
C PRO A 64 3.50 14.03 2.08
N ARG A 65 4.50 14.13 1.20
CA ARG A 65 4.32 14.00 -0.26
C ARG A 65 4.07 12.55 -0.68
N MET A 66 4.43 11.59 0.18
CA MET A 66 4.24 10.16 -0.06
C MET A 66 3.08 9.57 0.75
N ALA A 67 2.96 9.95 2.03
CA ALA A 67 1.95 9.40 2.95
C ALA A 67 0.51 9.63 2.46
N GLY A 68 0.20 10.84 1.97
CA GLY A 68 -1.13 11.18 1.47
C GLY A 68 -1.55 10.33 0.25
N PRO A 69 -0.77 10.33 -0.84
CA PRO A 69 -1.01 9.47 -2.00
C PRO A 69 -1.05 7.98 -1.64
N PHE A 70 -0.20 7.52 -0.72
CA PHE A 70 -0.18 6.14 -0.27
C PHE A 70 -1.49 5.71 0.39
N ILE A 71 -2.01 6.48 1.36
CA ILE A 71 -3.30 6.17 1.99
C ILE A 71 -4.45 6.24 0.97
N LYS A 72 -4.37 7.19 0.04
CA LYS A 72 -5.37 7.37 -1.01
C LYS A 72 -5.43 6.17 -1.98
N SER A 73 -4.32 5.46 -2.22
CA SER A 73 -4.33 4.27 -3.09
C SER A 73 -5.32 3.22 -2.56
N PHE A 74 -5.37 2.99 -1.25
CA PHE A 74 -6.34 2.09 -0.62
C PHE A 74 -7.78 2.55 -0.79
N SER A 75 -8.03 3.86 -0.75
CA SER A 75 -9.37 4.42 -0.98
C SER A 75 -9.86 4.28 -2.42
N VAL A 76 -8.93 4.18 -3.38
CA VAL A 76 -9.25 3.95 -4.80
C VAL A 76 -9.38 2.46 -5.12
N MET A 77 -8.59 1.59 -4.47
CA MET A 77 -8.69 0.14 -4.65
C MET A 77 -10.11 -0.41 -4.43
N GLY A 78 -10.87 0.15 -3.48
CA GLY A 78 -12.26 -0.27 -3.21
C GLY A 78 -13.33 0.30 -4.16
N ARG A 79 -12.94 1.04 -5.21
CA ARG A 79 -13.87 1.67 -6.17
C ARG A 79 -13.90 0.98 -7.55
N VAL A 80 -13.05 -0.01 -7.76
CA VAL A 80 -12.94 -0.81 -8.99
C VAL A 80 -13.44 -2.23 -8.77
#